data_AF-A0A0M9FYI5-F1
#
_entry.id   AF-A0A0M9FYI5-F1
#
_cell.length_a   1.000
_cell.length_b   1.000
_cell.length_c   1.000
_cell.angle_alpha   90.00
_cell.angle_beta   90.00
_cell.angle_gamma   90.00
#
_symmetry.space_group_name_H-M   'P 1'
#
loop_
_entity.id
_entity.type
_entity.pdbx_description
1 polymer ?
#
loop_
_entity_poly.entity_id
_entity_poly.type
_entity_poly.pdbx_seq_one_letter_code
_entity_poly.pdbx_strand_id
1 'polypeptide(L)'
;MADDSTPQGSPRAAGPEALRAPHRSPFYCSVCDVQFSDSHAAEAHKASLKHKKKSGELEWEARQYKRDADVTPKDVWALVRRKQAELELLPWGELKWSPAPDGLAAKP
;
A
#
# COMPACT_ATOMS: atom_id res chain seq x y z
N MET A 1 37.56 -12.33 9.16
CA MET A 1 36.16 -11.91 8.97
C MET A 1 36.19 -10.46 8.51
N ALA A 2 36.18 -10.23 7.19
CA ALA A 2 36.09 -8.88 6.63
C ALA A 2 35.20 -8.99 5.38
N ASP A 3 33.99 -8.45 5.47
CA ASP A 3 33.10 -8.27 4.32
C ASP A 3 33.24 -6.81 3.90
N ASP A 4 34.13 -6.56 2.93
CA ASP A 4 34.27 -5.29 2.23
C ASP A 4 33.54 -5.40 0.89
N SER A 5 32.24 -5.15 0.92
CA SER A 5 31.42 -5.10 -0.28
C SER A 5 31.16 -3.63 -0.66
N THR A 6 32.20 -2.98 -1.19
CA THR A 6 32.11 -1.67 -1.87
C THR A 6 31.59 -1.89 -3.31
N PRO A 7 30.41 -1.39 -3.71
CA PRO A 7 30.06 -1.33 -5.12
C PRO A 7 30.81 -0.17 -5.79
N GLN A 8 31.76 -0.53 -6.66
CA GLN A 8 32.48 0.40 -7.52
C GLN A 8 31.53 1.08 -8.51
N GLY A 9 31.18 2.35 -8.26
CA GLY A 9 30.57 3.23 -9.24
C GLY A 9 31.66 3.84 -10.13
N SER A 10 31.73 3.40 -11.39
CA SER A 10 32.59 4.00 -12.41
C SER A 10 32.03 5.35 -12.88
N PRO A 11 32.82 6.44 -12.95
CA PRO A 11 32.43 7.64 -13.67
C PRO A 11 32.86 7.48 -15.12
N ARG A 12 31.91 7.23 -16.04
CA ARG A 12 32.22 7.25 -17.48
C ARG A 12 31.41 8.32 -18.20
N ALA A 13 32.18 9.29 -18.70
CA ALA A 13 31.96 10.15 -19.85
C ALA A 13 30.72 11.06 -19.84
N ALA A 14 30.93 12.30 -19.41
CA ALA A 14 30.20 13.45 -19.93
C ALA A 14 30.63 13.69 -21.39
N GLY A 15 29.75 13.37 -22.34
CA GLY A 15 29.83 13.83 -23.74
C GLY A 15 28.80 14.96 -23.97
N PRO A 16 29.12 15.99 -24.77
CA PRO A 16 28.27 17.16 -24.92
C PRO A 16 27.42 17.08 -26.20
N GLU A 17 26.10 16.99 -26.11
CA GLU A 17 25.23 17.59 -27.12
C GLU A 17 23.80 17.74 -26.58
N ALA A 18 23.43 19.00 -26.35
CA ALA A 18 22.12 19.42 -25.91
C ALA A 18 21.32 19.91 -27.11
N LEU A 19 20.25 19.21 -27.51
CA LEU A 19 19.04 19.82 -28.07
C LEU A 19 17.86 18.83 -28.19
N ARG A 20 17.20 18.47 -27.09
CA ARG A 20 15.90 17.76 -27.19
C ARG A 20 15.01 17.91 -25.96
N ALA A 21 14.18 18.97 -25.98
CA ALA A 21 13.04 19.23 -25.08
C ALA A 21 13.38 19.23 -23.56
N PRO A 22 12.52 19.72 -22.66
CA PRO A 22 12.61 19.38 -21.24
C PRO A 22 12.20 17.91 -21.06
N HIS A 23 12.95 16.99 -21.67
CA HIS A 23 12.74 15.56 -21.55
C HIS A 23 13.25 15.18 -20.16
N ARG A 24 12.33 15.20 -19.17
CA ARG A 24 12.53 14.46 -17.93
C ARG A 24 12.96 13.07 -18.35
N SER A 25 14.21 12.75 -18.11
CA SER A 25 14.74 11.43 -18.38
C SER A 25 13.81 10.40 -17.71
N PRO A 26 13.57 9.23 -18.34
CA PRO A 26 12.63 8.24 -17.81
C PRO A 26 13.07 7.66 -16.46
N PHE A 27 14.32 7.91 -16.07
CA PHE A 27 14.97 7.34 -14.90
C PHE A 27 15.35 8.40 -13.85
N TYR A 28 14.69 9.55 -13.85
CA TYR A 28 14.87 10.57 -12.81
C TYR A 28 13.85 10.43 -11.69
N CYS A 29 14.30 10.58 -10.44
CA CYS A 29 13.46 10.62 -9.27
C CYS A 29 13.33 12.05 -8.74
N SER A 30 12.13 12.65 -8.82
CA SER A 30 11.87 14.01 -8.34
C SER A 30 11.81 14.15 -6.82
N VAL A 31 11.67 13.05 -6.08
CA VAL A 31 11.65 13.06 -4.60
C VAL A 31 13.07 13.11 -4.03
N CYS A 32 14.02 12.52 -4.74
CA CYS A 32 15.40 12.37 -4.29
C CYS A 32 16.39 13.17 -5.14
N ASP A 33 15.90 13.86 -6.18
CA ASP A 33 16.69 14.65 -7.14
C ASP A 33 17.89 13.88 -7.74
N VAL A 34 17.68 12.60 -8.04
CA VAL A 34 18.71 11.70 -8.59
C VAL A 34 18.31 11.14 -9.94
N GLN A 35 19.31 11.08 -10.81
CA GLN A 35 19.23 10.54 -12.17
C GLN A 35 19.85 9.16 -12.21
N PHE A 36 19.14 8.17 -12.74
CA PHE A 36 19.68 6.84 -13.00
C PHE A 36 19.93 6.65 -14.50
N SER A 37 20.85 5.74 -14.81
CA SER A 37 21.20 5.30 -16.17
C SER A 37 20.29 4.18 -16.68
N ASP A 38 19.68 3.43 -15.77
CA ASP A 38 18.98 2.18 -16.04
C ASP A 38 17.60 2.13 -15.37
N SER A 39 16.64 1.48 -16.03
CA SER A 39 15.29 1.29 -15.49
C SER A 39 15.30 0.48 -14.19
N HIS A 40 16.05 -0.62 -14.17
CA HIS A 40 16.15 -1.50 -13.01
C HIS A 40 16.68 -0.76 -11.77
N ALA A 41 17.68 0.11 -11.95
CA ALA A 41 18.23 0.92 -10.86
C ALA A 41 17.22 1.95 -10.33
N ALA A 42 16.47 2.60 -11.23
CA ALA A 42 15.42 3.55 -10.84
C ALA A 42 14.27 2.87 -10.08
N GLU A 43 13.84 1.69 -10.52
CA GLU A 43 12.78 0.91 -9.86
C GLU A 43 13.25 0.39 -8.50
N ALA A 44 14.46 -0.15 -8.40
CA ALA A 44 15.06 -0.56 -7.13
C ALA A 44 15.20 0.63 -6.16
N HIS A 45 15.54 1.82 -6.67
CA HIS A 45 15.58 3.04 -5.87
C HIS A 45 14.18 3.40 -5.32
N LYS A 46 13.13 3.40 -6.15
CA LYS A 46 11.76 3.72 -5.71
C LYS A 46 11.23 2.73 -4.68
N ALA A 47 11.58 1.45 -4.82
CA ALA A 47 11.22 0.42 -3.85
C ALA A 47 11.99 0.52 -2.52
N SER A 48 13.11 1.25 -2.49
CA SER A 48 13.97 1.34 -1.31
C SER A 48 13.32 2.08 -0.15
N LEU A 49 13.60 1.63 1.08
CA LEU A 49 13.11 2.28 2.31
C LEU A 49 13.53 3.75 2.41
N LYS A 50 14.70 4.12 1.87
CA LYS A 50 15.20 5.49 1.86
C LYS A 50 14.30 6.40 1.02
N HIS A 51 13.89 5.93 -0.17
CA HIS A 51 12.97 6.65 -1.02
C HIS A 51 11.59 6.76 -0.36
N LYS A 52 11.02 5.64 0.09
CA LYS A 52 9.69 5.61 0.73
C LYS A 52 9.57 6.49 1.99
N LYS A 53 10.67 6.63 2.74
CA LYS A 53 10.73 7.55 3.88
C LYS A 53 10.76 9.01 3.43
N LYS A 54 11.46 9.32 2.34
CA LYS A 54 11.60 10.70 1.83
C LYS A 54 10.41 11.15 0.98
N SER A 55 9.72 10.23 0.32
CA SER A 55 8.45 10.50 -0.38
C SER A 55 7.29 10.78 0.59
N GLY A 56 7.45 10.45 1.87
CA GLY A 56 6.38 10.53 2.85
C GLY A 56 5.37 9.39 2.74
N GLU A 57 5.57 8.41 1.84
CA GLU A 57 4.69 7.26 1.65
C GLU A 57 4.55 6.48 2.97
N LEU A 58 5.67 6.18 3.63
CA LEU A 58 5.65 5.48 4.93
C LEU A 58 4.94 6.28 6.03
N GLU A 59 5.08 7.60 6.00
CA GLU A 59 4.44 8.45 7.01
C GLU A 59 2.92 8.57 6.76
N TRP A 60 2.52 8.63 5.49
CA TRP A 60 1.12 8.60 5.09
C TRP A 60 0.45 7.28 5.49
N GLU A 61 1.07 6.14 5.16
CA GLU A 61 0.59 4.82 5.54
C GLU A 61 0.49 4.67 7.07
N ALA A 62 1.50 5.14 7.81
CA ALA A 62 1.50 5.11 9.27
C ALA A 62 0.40 5.98 9.89
N ARG A 63 -0.04 7.05 9.22
CA ARG A 63 -1.15 7.90 9.67
C ARG A 63 -2.52 7.28 9.42
N GLN A 64 -2.65 6.37 8.46
CA GLN A 64 -3.95 5.77 8.12
C GLN A 64 -4.46 4.81 9.20
N TYR A 65 -3.56 4.16 9.94
CA TYR A 65 -3.92 3.09 10.88
C TYR A 65 -3.31 3.31 12.26
N LYS A 66 -4.04 2.94 13.32
CA LYS A 66 -3.47 2.86 14.66
C LYS A 66 -2.40 1.77 14.68
N ARG A 67 -1.32 1.97 15.45
CA ARG A 67 -0.33 0.90 15.67
C ARG A 67 -0.99 -0.28 16.36
N ASP A 68 -0.59 -1.50 16.01
CA ASP A 68 -1.20 -2.73 16.53
C ASP A 68 -1.18 -2.79 18.07
N ALA A 69 -0.09 -2.31 18.69
CA ALA A 69 0.05 -2.27 20.14
C ALA A 69 -0.96 -1.34 20.85
N ASP A 70 -1.55 -0.39 20.13
CA ASP A 70 -2.51 0.58 20.67
C ASP A 70 -3.97 0.21 20.36
N VAL A 71 -4.22 -0.92 19.67
CA VAL A 71 -5.57 -1.36 19.32
C VAL A 71 -6.27 -1.94 20.56
N THR A 72 -7.43 -1.39 20.90
CA THR A 72 -8.21 -1.83 22.05
C THR A 72 -9.43 -2.67 21.63
N PRO A 73 -10.01 -3.48 22.53
CA PRO A 73 -11.26 -4.19 22.26
C PRO A 73 -12.39 -3.25 21.81
N LYS A 74 -12.42 -2.01 22.31
CA LYS A 74 -13.41 -1.00 21.90
C LYS A 74 -13.29 -0.66 20.42
N ASP A 75 -12.07 -0.56 19.90
CA ASP A 75 -11.81 -0.29 18.48
C ASP A 75 -12.30 -1.46 17.61
N VAL A 76 -12.05 -2.70 18.05
CA VAL A 76 -12.51 -3.92 17.37
C VAL A 76 -14.04 -3.96 17.33
N TRP A 77 -14.72 -3.76 18.45
CA TRP A 77 -16.19 -3.73 18.49
C TRP A 77 -16.78 -2.57 17.68
N ALA A 78 -16.11 -1.42 17.62
CA ALA A 78 -16.51 -0.32 16.74
C ALA A 78 -16.39 -0.69 15.26
N LEU A 79 -15.34 -1.43 14.87
CA LEU A 79 -15.19 -1.94 13.51
C LEU A 79 -16.27 -2.98 13.16
N VAL A 80 -16.55 -3.92 14.07
CA VAL A 80 -17.61 -4.92 13.91
C VAL A 80 -18.97 -4.25 13.72
N ARG A 81 -19.33 -3.29 14.56
CA ARG A 81 -20.62 -2.57 14.44
C ARG A 81 -20.75 -1.82 13.12
N ARG A 82 -19.69 -1.17 12.64
CA ARG A 82 -19.69 -0.51 11.33
C ARG A 82 -19.95 -1.52 10.20
N LYS A 83 -19.33 -2.70 10.27
CA LYS A 83 -19.55 -3.76 9.27
C LYS A 83 -20.93 -4.40 9.35
N GLN A 84 -21.48 -4.56 10.54
CA GLN A 84 -22.87 -5.02 10.71
C GLN A 84 -23.87 -4.03 10.09
N ALA A 85 -23.65 -2.72 10.26
CA ALA A 85 -24.47 -1.69 9.63
C ALA A 85 -24.31 -1.66 8.11
N GLU A 86 -23.07 -1.76 7.59
CA GLU A 86 -22.79 -1.81 6.14
C GLU A 86 -23.46 -3.01 5.45
N LEU A 87 -23.47 -4.15 6.12
CA LEU A 87 -24.02 -5.40 5.60
C LEU A 87 -25.49 -5.62 5.97
N GLU A 88 -26.13 -4.64 6.62
CA GLU A 88 -27.52 -4.72 7.12
C GLU A 88 -27.79 -6.02 7.89
N LEU A 89 -26.77 -6.52 8.60
CA LEU A 89 -26.88 -7.77 9.32
C LEU A 89 -27.77 -7.55 10.53
N LEU A 90 -28.96 -8.13 10.47
CA LEU A 90 -29.81 -8.26 11.64
C LEU A 90 -29.04 -9.05 12.71
N PRO A 91 -28.97 -8.54 13.95
CA PRO A 91 -28.43 -9.28 15.07
C PRO A 91 -29.09 -10.66 15.14
N TRP A 92 -28.33 -11.69 15.50
CA TRP A 92 -28.86 -13.05 15.66
C TRP A 92 -30.11 -13.13 16.56
N GLY A 93 -30.26 -12.22 17.53
CA GLY A 93 -31.45 -12.14 18.38
C GLY A 93 -32.69 -11.56 17.70
N GLU A 94 -32.55 -10.81 16.61
CA GLU A 94 -33.64 -10.24 15.81
C GLU A 94 -34.01 -11.13 14.61
N LEU A 95 -33.23 -12.17 14.35
CA LEU A 95 -33.51 -13.16 13.31
C LEU A 95 -34.74 -14.00 13.71
N LYS A 96 -35.93 -13.46 13.47
CA LYS A 96 -37.18 -14.20 13.59
C LYS A 96 -37.24 -15.25 12.48
N TRP A 97 -37.02 -16.51 12.87
CA TRP A 97 -37.41 -17.64 12.03
C TRP A 97 -38.92 -17.58 11.81
N SER A 98 -39.33 -17.56 10.55
CA SER A 98 -40.74 -17.69 10.18
C SER A 98 -40.92 -19.05 9.54
N PRO A 99 -41.87 -19.89 10.01
CA PRO A 99 -42.24 -21.08 9.28
C PRO A 99 -42.69 -20.66 7.88
N ALA A 100 -42.32 -21.45 6.87
CA ALA A 100 -42.94 -21.34 5.56
C ALA A 100 -44.46 -21.43 5.74
N PRO A 101 -45.27 -20.64 5.03
CA PRO A 101 -46.72 -20.72 5.16
C PRO A 101 -47.15 -22.16 4.87
N ASP A 102 -47.76 -22.79 5.88
CA ASP A 102 -48.32 -24.13 5.81
C ASP A 102 -49.33 -24.17 4.65
N GLY A 103 -48.90 -24.67 3.49
CA GLY A 103 -49.74 -24.59 2.30
C GLY A 103 -49.21 -25.25 1.03
N LEU A 104 -47.92 -25.60 0.95
CA LEU A 104 -47.42 -26.42 -0.15
C LEU A 104 -47.24 -27.87 0.31
N ALA A 105 -48.38 -28.51 0.56
CA ALA A 105 -48.45 -29.97 0.65
C ALA A 105 -47.91 -30.54 -0.66
N ALA A 106 -46.71 -31.14 -0.60
CA ALA A 106 -46.22 -32.03 -1.64
C ALA A 106 -47.23 -33.19 -1.75
N LYS A 107 -48.02 -33.19 -2.83
CA LYS A 107 -48.86 -34.34 -3.19
C LYS A 107 -47.95 -35.50 -3.62
N PRO A 108 -48.35 -36.75 -3.32
CA PRO A 108 -47.52 -37.95 -3.51
C PRO A 108 -47.19 -38.23 -4.97
#